data_AF-A0A841KED0-F1
#
_entry.id   AF-A0A841KED0-F1
#
_cell.length_a   1.000
_cell.length_b   1.000
_cell.length_c   1.000
_cell.angle_alpha   90.00
_cell.angle_beta   90.00
_cell.angle_gamma   90.00
#
_symmetry.space_group_name_H-M   'P 1'
#
loop_
_entity.id
_entity.type
_entity.pdbx_description
1 polymer ?
#
loop_
_entity_poly.entity_id
_entity_poly.type
_entity_poly.pdbx_seq_one_letter_code
_entity_poly.pdbx_strand_id
1 'polypeptide(L)'
;MAPGLQEREGFFAPAASMPPPQFGRIHVAHGTRDRRTSATGERMTKPSTDKAKQEVARPGGVVLLAGGNPQIPKGHGDAPVQAYISAMPGWKQALGRRLDTLVTESVPGITKAVKWNSPFYGIEGQGWFLSFRCFTKYVKVTFFRGAALAPLPPGPSKHENVRYLDIREGELDEEQFVDWVLQASRLPGAHI
;
A
#
# COMPACT_ATOMS: atom_id res chain seq x y z
N MET A 1 1.01 31.77 52.58
CA MET A 1 -0.42 31.42 52.49
C MET A 1 -0.66 30.84 51.10
N ALA A 2 -0.85 29.52 51.01
CA ALA A 2 -1.56 28.86 49.91
C ALA A 2 -2.99 28.54 50.42
N PRO A 3 -3.99 28.36 49.55
CA PRO A 3 -4.21 27.10 48.82
C PRO A 3 -4.68 27.35 47.37
N GLY A 4 -4.84 26.38 46.46
CA GLY A 4 -4.76 24.94 46.51
C GLY A 4 -4.84 24.36 45.08
N LEU A 5 -4.38 23.11 44.95
CA LEU A 5 -4.49 22.25 43.77
C LEU A 5 -5.94 22.02 43.35
N GLN A 6 -6.18 21.75 42.07
CA GLN A 6 -6.93 20.53 41.70
C GLN A 6 -6.56 20.04 40.29
N GLU A 7 -6.37 18.74 40.22
CA GLU A 7 -5.98 17.93 39.08
C GLU A 7 -7.15 17.61 38.14
N ARG A 8 -6.75 17.28 36.90
CA ARG A 8 -7.25 16.27 35.95
C ARG A 8 -8.66 15.71 36.13
N GLU A 9 -9.40 15.61 35.02
CA GLU A 9 -10.06 14.38 34.58
C GLU A 9 -10.36 14.47 33.07
N GLY A 10 -10.08 13.39 32.35
CA GLY A 10 -10.39 13.24 30.92
C GLY A 10 -11.84 12.86 30.71
N PHE A 11 -12.41 13.26 29.58
CA PHE A 11 -13.68 12.74 29.12
C PHE A 11 -13.50 12.14 27.73
N PHE A 12 -13.41 10.81 27.71
CA PHE A 12 -13.56 9.97 26.53
C PHE A 12 -15.06 9.73 26.31
N ALA A 13 -15.46 9.73 25.03
CA ALA A 13 -16.83 9.69 24.54
C ALA A 13 -17.62 8.42 24.95
N PRO A 14 -18.92 8.38 24.57
CA PRO A 14 -19.36 7.21 23.81
C PRO A 14 -19.84 7.58 22.41
N ALA A 15 -19.28 6.86 21.43
CA ALA A 15 -19.72 6.84 20.05
C ALA A 15 -21.14 6.26 19.96
N ALA A 16 -22.04 7.00 19.30
CA ALA A 16 -23.38 6.53 18.97
C ALA A 16 -23.28 5.38 17.94
N SER A 17 -23.88 4.25 18.31
CA SER A 17 -24.05 3.05 17.50
C SER A 17 -24.92 3.37 16.27
N MET A 18 -24.36 3.28 15.06
CA MET A 18 -25.13 3.27 13.81
C MET A 18 -25.60 1.84 13.50
N PRO A 19 -26.89 1.62 13.17
CA PRO A 19 -27.38 0.29 12.79
C PRO A 19 -26.91 -0.10 11.37
N PRO A 20 -26.68 -1.40 11.10
CA PRO A 20 -26.25 -1.88 9.79
C PRO A 20 -27.37 -1.80 8.74
N PRO A 21 -27.03 -1.61 7.45
CA PRO A 21 -27.99 -1.60 6.36
C PRO A 21 -28.57 -3.01 6.12
N GLN A 22 -29.89 -3.07 6.17
CA GLN A 22 -30.71 -4.24 5.87
C GLN A 22 -30.71 -4.58 4.37
N PHE A 23 -30.10 -5.72 4.00
CA PHE A 23 -30.16 -6.25 2.64
C PHE A 23 -31.49 -6.97 2.40
N GLY A 24 -32.20 -6.55 1.35
CA GLY A 24 -33.46 -7.12 0.90
C GLY A 24 -33.33 -8.60 0.52
N ARG A 25 -34.22 -9.42 1.08
CA ARG A 25 -34.41 -10.84 0.76
C ARG A 25 -34.94 -10.95 -0.66
N ILE A 26 -34.22 -11.65 -1.53
CA ILE A 26 -34.73 -12.09 -2.83
C ILE A 26 -35.49 -13.40 -2.62
N HIS A 27 -36.77 -13.40 -3.00
CA HIS A 27 -37.64 -14.58 -3.01
C HIS A 27 -37.17 -15.58 -4.07
N VAL A 28 -36.92 -16.83 -3.64
CA VAL A 28 -36.77 -17.98 -4.53
C VAL A 28 -38.15 -18.58 -4.77
N ALA A 29 -38.62 -18.51 -6.01
CA ALA A 29 -39.84 -19.19 -6.45
C ALA A 29 -39.53 -20.64 -6.84
N HIS A 30 -40.22 -21.58 -6.18
CA HIS A 30 -40.25 -22.99 -6.52
C HIS A 30 -41.06 -23.20 -7.82
N GLY A 31 -40.41 -23.72 -8.86
CA GLY A 31 -41.04 -24.25 -10.06
C GLY A 31 -40.82 -25.75 -10.13
N THR A 32 -41.91 -26.51 -10.03
CA THR A 32 -41.99 -27.97 -10.14
C THR A 32 -41.80 -28.44 -11.58
N ARG A 33 -41.13 -29.58 -11.80
CA ARG A 33 -41.53 -30.58 -12.82
C ARG A 33 -40.82 -31.92 -12.65
N ASP A 34 -41.66 -32.94 -12.67
CA ASP A 34 -41.40 -34.39 -12.61
C ASP A 34 -40.93 -34.93 -13.98
N ARG A 35 -40.21 -36.07 -13.93
CA ARG A 35 -40.22 -37.21 -14.86
C ARG A 35 -39.15 -37.38 -15.98
N ARG A 36 -38.18 -38.26 -15.65
CA ARG A 36 -37.80 -39.55 -16.30
C ARG A 36 -37.07 -39.60 -17.67
N THR A 37 -36.20 -40.64 -17.73
CA THR A 37 -35.60 -41.41 -18.85
C THR A 37 -34.39 -40.87 -19.66
N SER A 38 -33.24 -41.53 -19.41
CA SER A 38 -32.25 -42.13 -20.34
C SER A 38 -32.00 -41.54 -21.74
N ALA A 39 -30.73 -41.22 -22.04
CA ALA A 39 -30.05 -41.62 -23.29
C ALA A 39 -28.54 -41.29 -23.27
N THR A 40 -27.76 -42.25 -23.76
CA THR A 40 -26.35 -42.23 -24.16
C THR A 40 -26.07 -41.13 -25.20
N GLY A 41 -24.89 -40.49 -25.13
CA GLY A 41 -24.45 -39.54 -26.17
C GLY A 41 -23.05 -39.01 -25.93
N GLU A 42 -22.11 -39.49 -26.74
CA GLU A 42 -20.71 -39.08 -26.83
C GLU A 42 -20.54 -37.55 -26.90
N ARG A 43 -19.58 -37.01 -26.13
CA ARG A 43 -19.19 -35.59 -26.21
C ARG A 43 -17.85 -35.44 -26.90
N MET A 44 -17.93 -35.18 -28.20
CA MET A 44 -16.87 -34.59 -29.02
C MET A 44 -16.43 -33.25 -28.41
N THR A 45 -15.16 -33.15 -28.01
CA THR A 45 -14.56 -31.93 -27.48
C THR A 45 -14.19 -30.99 -28.62
N LYS A 46 -14.83 -29.81 -28.66
CA LYS A 46 -14.42 -28.69 -29.52
C LYS A 46 -13.16 -28.05 -28.93
N PRO A 47 -12.12 -27.75 -29.72
CA PRO A 47 -10.95 -27.05 -29.22
C PRO A 47 -11.29 -25.57 -29.01
N SER A 48 -11.21 -25.11 -27.76
CA SER A 48 -11.25 -23.68 -27.45
C SER A 48 -9.95 -23.02 -27.88
N THR A 49 -10.06 -21.99 -28.70
CA THR A 49 -8.98 -21.13 -29.13
C THR A 49 -8.51 -20.28 -27.95
N ASP A 50 -7.43 -20.73 -27.30
CA ASP A 50 -6.69 -19.91 -26.35
C ASP A 50 -6.05 -18.73 -27.08
N LYS A 51 -6.67 -17.56 -26.99
CA LYS A 51 -5.98 -16.30 -27.27
C LYS A 51 -4.96 -16.08 -26.15
N ALA A 52 -3.76 -16.61 -26.35
CA ALA A 52 -2.57 -16.31 -25.58
C ALA A 52 -2.34 -14.79 -25.60
N LYS A 53 -2.79 -14.13 -24.52
CA LYS A 53 -2.45 -12.75 -24.21
C LYS A 53 -0.95 -12.73 -23.95
N GLN A 54 -0.20 -12.23 -24.93
CA GLN A 54 1.26 -12.12 -24.90
C GLN A 54 1.72 -11.62 -23.52
N GLU A 55 2.32 -12.53 -22.78
CA GLU A 55 2.92 -12.27 -21.49
C GLU A 55 4.26 -11.60 -21.76
N VAL A 56 4.28 -10.27 -21.71
CA VAL A 56 5.53 -9.51 -21.64
C VAL A 56 6.28 -10.07 -20.44
N ALA A 57 7.45 -10.66 -20.69
CA ALA A 57 8.27 -11.31 -19.67
C ALA A 57 8.40 -10.42 -18.43
N ARG A 58 7.82 -10.87 -17.32
CA ARG A 58 7.72 -10.09 -16.07
C ARG A 58 8.97 -10.33 -15.24
N PRO A 59 9.61 -9.29 -14.68
CA PRO A 59 10.70 -9.48 -13.72
C PRO A 59 10.26 -10.43 -12.60
N GLY A 60 10.92 -11.59 -12.48
CA GLY A 60 10.66 -12.58 -11.42
C GLY A 60 9.27 -13.24 -11.42
N GLY A 61 8.50 -13.19 -12.51
CA GLY A 61 7.17 -13.82 -12.59
C GLY A 61 6.06 -13.11 -11.80
N VAL A 62 6.35 -11.96 -11.20
CA VAL A 62 5.38 -11.19 -10.40
C VAL A 62 4.38 -10.46 -11.32
N VAL A 63 3.09 -10.53 -10.99
CA VAL A 63 2.03 -9.80 -11.69
C VAL A 63 2.20 -8.29 -11.43
N LEU A 64 2.10 -7.47 -12.48
CA LEU A 64 2.10 -6.01 -12.33
C LEU A 64 0.66 -5.48 -12.44
N LEU A 65 0.26 -4.67 -11.48
CA LEU A 65 -1.01 -3.93 -11.52
C LEU A 65 -0.91 -2.74 -12.48
N ALA A 66 -2.04 -2.04 -12.66
CA ALA A 66 -2.08 -0.79 -13.41
C ALA A 66 -0.99 0.20 -12.93
N GLY A 67 -0.30 0.82 -13.89
CA GLY A 67 0.84 1.70 -13.62
C GLY A 67 2.16 1.00 -13.34
N GLY A 68 2.23 -0.33 -13.48
CA GLY A 68 3.45 -1.11 -13.28
C GLY A 68 3.78 -1.39 -11.81
N ASN A 69 2.78 -1.31 -10.92
CA ASN A 69 2.94 -1.57 -9.48
C ASN A 69 3.04 -3.08 -9.21
N PRO A 70 4.16 -3.61 -8.69
CA PRO A 70 4.31 -5.03 -8.41
C PRO A 70 3.26 -5.54 -7.45
N GLN A 71 2.57 -6.64 -7.79
CA GLN A 71 1.57 -7.26 -6.94
C GLN A 71 2.24 -8.21 -5.94
N ILE A 72 2.39 -7.77 -4.70
CA ILE A 72 3.04 -8.53 -3.63
C ILE A 72 2.06 -8.69 -2.46
N PRO A 73 1.89 -9.92 -1.92
CA PRO A 73 1.07 -10.15 -0.73
C PRO A 73 1.49 -9.28 0.45
N LYS A 74 0.53 -8.99 1.34
CA LYS A 74 0.83 -8.32 2.61
C LYS A 74 1.83 -9.15 3.40
N GLY A 75 2.87 -8.52 3.93
CA GLY A 75 3.89 -9.18 4.74
C GLY A 75 4.68 -8.17 5.56
N HIS A 76 5.25 -8.62 6.69
CA HIS A 76 6.11 -7.82 7.54
C HIS A 76 7.59 -8.21 7.34
N GLY A 77 8.48 -7.28 7.65
CA GLY A 77 9.92 -7.45 7.51
C GLY A 77 10.46 -7.05 6.14
N ASP A 78 11.75 -7.28 5.96
CA ASP A 78 12.50 -6.87 4.77
C ASP A 78 12.17 -7.71 3.53
N ALA A 79 12.03 -9.04 3.69
CA ALA A 79 11.77 -9.96 2.58
C ALA A 79 10.62 -9.56 1.63
N PRO A 80 9.40 -9.20 2.10
CA PRO A 80 8.34 -8.76 1.19
C PRO A 80 8.65 -7.42 0.50
N VAL A 81 9.39 -6.53 1.15
CA VAL A 81 9.83 -5.25 0.54
C VAL A 81 10.88 -5.51 -0.54
N GLN A 82 11.85 -6.39 -0.31
CA GLN A 82 12.82 -6.78 -1.33
C GLN A 82 12.18 -7.51 -2.51
N ALA A 83 11.16 -8.34 -2.27
CA ALA A 83 10.38 -8.96 -3.33
C ALA A 83 9.65 -7.91 -4.18
N TYR A 84 9.06 -6.89 -3.55
CA TYR A 84 8.45 -5.77 -4.24
C TYR A 84 9.47 -5.01 -5.09
N ILE A 85 10.61 -4.62 -4.50
CA ILE A 85 11.67 -3.89 -5.20
C ILE A 85 12.19 -4.70 -6.38
N SER A 86 12.43 -6.00 -6.18
CA SER A 86 12.92 -6.90 -7.24
C SER A 86 11.98 -6.99 -8.42
N ALA A 87 10.67 -6.85 -8.20
CA ALA A 87 9.65 -6.89 -9.23
C ALA A 87 9.33 -5.51 -9.85
N MET A 88 9.89 -4.41 -9.34
CA MET A 88 9.68 -3.08 -9.93
C MET A 88 10.21 -3.06 -11.38
N PRO A 89 9.48 -2.45 -12.34
CA PRO A 89 9.84 -2.52 -13.75
C PRO A 89 10.91 -1.49 -14.14
N GLY A 90 11.89 -1.92 -14.93
CA GLY A 90 12.90 -1.06 -15.57
C GLY A 90 13.70 -0.23 -14.56
N TRP A 91 13.92 1.05 -14.87
CA TRP A 91 14.66 2.00 -14.03
C TRP A 91 14.12 2.13 -12.60
N LYS A 92 12.83 1.82 -12.39
CA LYS A 92 12.20 1.90 -11.08
C LYS A 92 12.77 0.87 -10.09
N GLN A 93 13.30 -0.26 -10.57
CA GLN A 93 13.98 -1.22 -9.72
C GLN A 93 15.22 -0.61 -9.07
N ALA A 94 16.07 0.05 -9.87
CA ALA A 94 17.27 0.72 -9.36
C ALA A 94 16.90 1.83 -8.38
N LEU A 95 15.88 2.64 -8.70
CA LEU A 95 15.36 3.65 -7.78
C LEU A 95 14.84 3.02 -6.48
N GLY A 96 14.05 1.96 -6.56
CA GLY A 96 13.50 1.26 -5.39
C GLY A 96 14.59 0.76 -4.44
N ARG A 97 15.66 0.17 -4.99
CA ARG A 97 16.85 -0.24 -4.23
C ARG A 97 17.53 0.97 -3.57
N ARG A 98 17.65 2.08 -4.30
CA ARG A 98 18.28 3.29 -3.76
C ARG A 98 17.47 3.89 -2.61
N LEU A 99 16.15 4.01 -2.78
CA LEU A 99 15.25 4.48 -1.72
C LEU A 99 15.35 3.59 -0.47
N ASP A 100 15.29 2.27 -0.64
CA ASP A 100 15.40 1.33 0.49
C ASP A 100 16.73 1.43 1.22
N THR A 101 17.83 1.56 0.48
CA THR A 101 19.18 1.76 1.04
C THR A 101 19.25 3.04 1.87
N LEU A 102 18.88 4.18 1.28
CA LEU A 102 18.92 5.48 1.95
C LEU A 102 18.05 5.49 3.21
N VAL A 103 16.86 4.90 3.15
CA VAL A 103 15.96 4.82 4.30
C VAL A 103 16.53 3.92 5.41
N THR A 104 17.08 2.76 5.05
CA THR A 104 17.62 1.79 6.02
C THR A 104 18.89 2.30 6.70
N GLU A 105 19.76 2.99 5.94
CA GLU A 105 21.00 3.57 6.48
C GLU A 105 20.72 4.79 7.38
N SER A 106 19.69 5.58 7.05
CA SER A 106 19.36 6.80 7.80
C SER A 106 18.68 6.53 9.14
N VAL A 107 17.93 5.42 9.26
CA VAL A 107 17.10 5.12 10.43
C VAL A 107 17.42 3.71 10.95
N PRO A 108 18.35 3.57 11.90
CA PRO A 108 18.61 2.29 12.55
C PRO A 108 17.36 1.73 13.24
N GLY A 109 17.15 0.41 13.16
CA GLY A 109 15.99 -0.25 13.80
C GLY A 109 14.66 -0.06 13.07
N ILE A 110 14.70 0.31 11.78
CA ILE A 110 13.49 0.53 10.99
C ILE A 110 12.65 -0.74 10.83
N THR A 111 11.33 -0.58 10.92
CA THR A 111 10.35 -1.62 10.61
C THR A 111 9.89 -1.47 9.15
N LYS A 112 9.88 -2.59 8.43
CA LYS A 112 9.44 -2.68 7.04
C LYS A 112 8.19 -3.56 6.89
N ALA A 113 7.35 -3.26 5.92
CA ALA A 113 6.23 -4.12 5.53
C ALA A 113 5.77 -3.83 4.10
N VAL A 114 5.06 -4.79 3.49
CA VAL A 114 4.17 -4.52 2.36
C VAL A 114 2.74 -4.49 2.87
N LYS A 115 2.03 -3.39 2.65
CA LYS A 115 0.62 -3.20 3.00
C LYS A 115 -0.12 -2.57 1.82
N TRP A 116 -1.34 -3.02 1.54
CA TRP A 116 -2.12 -2.58 0.37
C TRP A 116 -1.28 -2.49 -0.91
N ASN A 117 -0.41 -3.49 -1.12
CA ASN A 117 0.43 -3.61 -2.30
C ASN A 117 1.43 -2.45 -2.52
N SER A 118 1.95 -1.89 -1.43
CA SER A 118 3.01 -0.86 -1.41
C SER A 118 3.97 -1.14 -0.25
N PRO A 119 5.29 -0.87 -0.39
CA PRO A 119 6.22 -0.87 0.74
C PRO A 119 5.92 0.24 1.74
N PHE A 120 6.12 -0.06 3.03
CA PHE A 120 5.96 0.82 4.17
C PHE A 120 7.19 0.74 5.06
N TYR A 121 7.56 1.90 5.60
CA TYR A 121 8.69 2.10 6.47
C TYR A 121 8.24 2.87 7.72
N GLY A 122 8.64 2.40 8.88
CA GLY A 122 8.16 2.89 10.16
C GLY A 122 9.13 2.57 11.29
N ILE A 123 8.78 3.02 12.50
CA ILE A 123 9.50 2.66 13.72
C ILE A 123 8.50 1.96 14.64
N GLU A 124 8.92 0.87 15.27
CA GLU A 124 8.10 0.13 16.21
C GLU A 124 7.59 1.06 17.34
N GLY A 125 6.30 0.99 17.64
CA GLY A 125 5.64 1.89 18.60
C GLY A 125 5.36 3.32 18.10
N GLN A 126 6.02 3.81 17.05
CA GLN A 126 5.78 5.14 16.47
C GLN A 126 4.94 5.13 15.20
N GLY A 127 4.77 3.97 14.56
CA GLY A 127 3.96 3.82 13.35
C GLY A 127 4.73 4.07 12.05
N TRP A 128 3.99 4.23 10.95
CA TRP A 128 4.56 4.34 9.60
C TRP A 128 4.79 5.80 9.21
N PHE A 129 5.97 6.14 8.71
CA PHE A 129 6.28 7.51 8.30
C PHE A 129 6.44 7.66 6.77
N LEU A 130 6.78 6.57 6.07
CA LEU A 130 7.03 6.59 4.63
C LEU A 130 6.41 5.36 3.93
N SER A 131 5.90 5.57 2.71
CA SER A 131 5.53 4.50 1.78
C SER A 131 5.88 4.92 0.35
N PHE A 132 6.05 3.97 -0.58
CA PHE A 132 6.13 4.31 -2.00
C PHE A 132 5.38 3.32 -2.87
N ARG A 133 5.04 3.74 -4.09
CA ARG A 133 4.46 2.85 -5.12
C ARG A 133 4.80 3.28 -6.54
N CYS A 134 4.79 2.33 -7.46
CA CYS A 134 5.03 2.62 -8.88
C CYS A 134 3.77 3.18 -9.57
N PHE A 135 4.00 4.19 -10.40
CA PHE A 135 3.08 4.68 -11.43
C PHE A 135 3.76 4.59 -12.80
N THR A 136 3.00 4.70 -13.90
CA THR A 136 3.55 4.51 -15.24
C THR A 136 4.83 5.32 -15.50
N LYS A 137 4.85 6.59 -15.06
CA LYS A 137 5.92 7.56 -15.38
C LYS A 137 6.81 7.95 -14.20
N TYR A 138 6.46 7.58 -12.97
CA TYR A 138 7.17 7.99 -11.77
C TYR A 138 6.99 6.97 -10.65
N VAL A 139 7.83 7.04 -9.61
CA VAL A 139 7.58 6.41 -8.32
C VAL A 139 7.08 7.49 -7.37
N LYS A 140 5.93 7.27 -6.73
CA LYS A 140 5.38 8.20 -5.75
C LYS A 140 5.82 7.77 -4.37
N VAL A 141 6.59 8.59 -3.69
CA VAL A 141 6.85 8.48 -2.26
C VAL A 141 5.78 9.27 -1.52
N THR A 142 5.30 8.71 -0.42
CA THR A 142 4.31 9.29 0.49
C THR A 142 4.94 9.48 1.85
N PHE A 143 4.95 10.72 2.33
CA PHE A 143 5.30 11.05 3.71
C PHE A 143 4.00 11.29 4.50
N PHE A 144 3.70 10.45 5.49
CA PHE A 144 2.42 10.51 6.22
C PHE A 144 2.27 11.77 7.07
N ARG A 145 3.39 12.34 7.51
CA ARG A 145 3.50 13.66 8.17
C ARG A 145 4.26 14.68 7.31
N GLY A 146 4.15 14.54 5.99
CA GLY A 146 4.85 15.36 5.01
C GLY A 146 4.63 16.87 5.15
N ALA A 147 3.50 17.32 5.70
CA ALA A 147 3.21 18.75 5.90
C ALA A 147 4.09 19.41 6.98
N ALA A 148 4.71 18.62 7.86
CA ALA A 148 5.61 19.10 8.91
C ALA A 148 7.09 19.07 8.50
N LEU A 149 7.40 18.64 7.26
CA LEU A 149 8.77 18.55 6.76
C LEU A 149 9.21 19.88 6.13
N ALA A 150 10.50 20.17 6.24
CA ALA A 150 11.13 21.35 5.68
C ALA A 150 12.36 20.95 4.83
N PRO A 151 12.45 21.38 3.56
CA PRO A 151 11.41 22.06 2.79
C PRO A 151 10.18 21.17 2.61
N LEU A 152 9.05 21.78 2.25
CA LEU A 152 7.81 21.03 2.06
C LEU A 152 7.92 20.12 0.81
N PRO A 153 7.68 18.80 0.90
CA PRO A 153 7.66 17.96 -0.28
C PRO A 153 6.60 18.45 -1.28
N PRO A 154 6.93 18.54 -2.58
CA PRO A 154 6.18 19.36 -3.53
C PRO A 154 4.78 18.82 -3.88
N GLY A 155 4.54 17.52 -3.71
CA GLY A 155 3.29 16.88 -4.09
C GLY A 155 2.17 17.12 -3.08
N PRO A 156 1.05 17.76 -3.46
CA PRO A 156 -0.07 17.99 -2.56
C PRO A 156 -0.87 16.70 -2.29
N SER A 157 -1.51 16.61 -1.13
CA SER A 157 -2.46 15.54 -0.80
C SER A 157 -3.82 16.12 -0.42
N LYS A 158 -4.87 15.30 -0.61
CA LYS A 158 -6.20 15.59 -0.04
C LYS A 158 -6.20 15.47 1.48
N HIS A 159 -5.27 14.72 2.05
CA HIS A 159 -5.08 14.63 3.49
C HIS A 159 -4.10 15.72 3.92
N GLU A 160 -4.54 16.58 4.83
CA GLU A 160 -3.82 17.79 5.25
C GLU A 160 -2.34 17.52 5.59
N ASN A 161 -2.10 16.48 6.38
CA ASN A 161 -0.78 16.12 6.90
C ASN A 161 0.13 15.39 5.90
N VAL A 162 -0.42 14.89 4.79
CA VAL A 162 0.32 14.04 3.85
C VAL A 162 0.91 14.90 2.74
N ARG A 163 2.16 14.59 2.35
CA ARG A 163 2.76 15.12 1.13
C ARG A 163 3.38 14.00 0.32
N TYR A 164 3.49 14.24 -0.98
CA TYR A 164 4.07 13.30 -1.94
C TYR A 164 5.35 13.87 -2.54
N LEU A 165 6.21 12.94 -2.96
CA LEU A 165 7.34 13.22 -3.84
C LEU A 165 7.21 12.27 -5.04
N ASP A 166 7.02 12.83 -6.23
CA ASP A 166 6.95 12.06 -7.47
C ASP A 166 8.32 12.09 -8.15
N ILE A 167 9.00 10.95 -8.13
CA ILE A 167 10.37 10.82 -8.63
C ILE A 167 10.32 10.20 -10.03
N ARG A 168 10.82 10.92 -11.04
CA ARG A 168 11.03 10.35 -12.38
C ARG A 168 12.45 9.82 -12.52
N GLU A 169 12.72 9.21 -13.67
CA GLU A 169 14.01 8.62 -13.99
C GLU A 169 15.13 9.67 -13.91
N GLY A 170 16.12 9.43 -13.04
CA GLY A 170 17.27 10.34 -12.86
C GLY A 170 17.01 11.60 -12.03
N GLU A 171 15.82 11.78 -11.44
CA GLU A 171 15.43 13.00 -10.71
C GLU A 171 15.54 12.89 -9.17
N LEU A 172 16.15 11.83 -8.63
CA LEU A 172 16.30 11.69 -7.18
C LEU A 172 17.38 12.64 -6.66
N ASP A 173 16.98 13.66 -5.91
CA ASP A 173 17.87 14.40 -5.00
C ASP A 173 18.01 13.58 -3.71
N GLU A 174 19.14 12.90 -3.56
CA GLU A 174 19.39 11.98 -2.46
C GLU A 174 19.60 12.69 -1.12
N GLU A 175 20.28 13.84 -1.14
CA GLU A 175 20.54 14.64 0.06
C GLU A 175 19.23 15.14 0.65
N GLN A 176 18.38 15.73 -0.20
CA GLN A 176 17.07 16.20 0.24
C GLN A 176 16.15 15.04 0.67
N PHE A 177 16.21 13.90 -0.02
CA PHE A 177 15.43 12.73 0.35
C PHE A 177 15.81 12.18 1.73
N VAL A 178 17.11 12.07 2.03
CA VAL A 178 17.62 11.63 3.33
C VAL A 178 17.20 12.60 4.44
N ASP A 179 17.32 13.90 4.20
CA ASP A 179 16.86 14.92 5.16
C ASP A 179 15.37 14.76 5.51
N TRP A 180 14.50 14.56 4.50
CA TRP A 180 13.09 14.26 4.73
C TRP A 180 12.85 12.96 5.49
N VAL A 181 13.62 11.91 5.21
CA VAL A 181 13.52 10.63 5.93
C VAL A 181 13.85 10.82 7.41
N LEU A 182 14.93 11.54 7.73
CA LEU A 182 15.36 11.81 9.10
C LEU A 182 14.36 12.68 9.86
N GLN A 183 13.77 13.68 9.19
CA GLN A 183 12.71 14.48 9.78
C GLN A 183 11.45 13.64 10.04
N ALA A 184 11.00 12.89 9.04
CA ALA A 184 9.80 12.06 9.13
C ALA A 184 9.91 10.97 10.20
N SER A 185 11.10 10.41 10.40
CA SER A 185 11.35 9.37 11.41
C SER A 185 11.29 9.88 12.86
N ARG A 186 11.26 11.20 13.08
CA ARG A 186 11.16 11.81 14.42
C ARG A 186 9.73 12.22 14.76
N LEU A 187 8.79 12.09 13.82
CA LEU A 187 7.40 12.48 13.98
C LEU A 187 6.53 11.25 14.30
N PRO A 188 5.43 11.42 15.06
CA PRO A 188 4.44 10.36 15.23
C PRO A 188 3.87 9.90 13.88
N GLY A 189 4.15 8.65 13.53
CA GLY A 189 3.73 8.02 12.29
C GLY A 189 2.22 7.74 12.24
N ALA A 190 1.79 7.17 11.12
CA ALA A 190 0.43 6.72 10.91
C ALA A 190 0.22 5.34 11.54
N HIS A 191 -0.87 5.19 12.32
CA HIS A 191 -1.36 3.89 12.80
C HIS A 191 -2.42 3.38 11.82
N ILE A 192 -1.96 2.53 10.91
CA ILE A 192 -2.70 1.92 9.81
C ILE A 192 -2.25 0.48 9.72
#